data_AF-A0A2V8V8B4-F1
#
_entry.id   AF-A0A2V8V8B4-F1
#
_cell.length_a   1.000
_cell.length_b   1.000
_cell.length_c   1.000
_cell.angle_alpha   90.00
_cell.angle_beta   90.00
_cell.angle_gamma   90.00
#
_symmetry.space_group_name_H-M   'P 1'
#
loop_
_entity.id
_entity.type
_entity.pdbx_description
1 polymer ?
#
loop_
_entity_poly.entity_id
_entity_poly.type
_entity_poly.pdbx_seq_one_letter_code
_entity_poly.pdbx_strand_id
1 'polypeptide(L)'
;MTSLGSIQTSSVELAEKLQTEAEYFRRNARRMRYPKFRCQHLFVGTGVIEAGCKTVIGSRCKQSGMFWTVRGVNAILALRCSQFNGRFEHYWETRQVA
;
A
#
# COMPACT_ATOMS: atom_id res chain seq x y z
N MET A 1 -6.48 -14.88 23.93
CA MET A 1 -6.80 -13.76 23.01
C MET A 1 -8.31 -13.69 22.87
N THR A 2 -8.92 -12.59 23.29
CA THR A 2 -10.36 -12.35 23.15
C THR A 2 -10.70 -12.16 21.67
N SER A 3 -11.72 -12.86 21.15
CA SER A 3 -12.17 -12.69 19.77
C SER A 3 -12.92 -11.36 19.63
N LEU A 4 -12.76 -10.66 18.51
CA LEU A 4 -13.52 -9.42 18.24
C LEU A 4 -15.04 -9.65 18.33
N GLY A 5 -15.52 -10.84 17.94
CA GLY A 5 -16.94 -11.20 18.04
C GLY A 5 -17.43 -11.54 19.46
N SER A 6 -16.55 -11.66 20.45
CA SER A 6 -16.96 -11.92 21.85
C SER A 6 -17.02 -10.66 22.72
N ILE A 7 -16.82 -9.48 22.12
CA ILE A 7 -16.89 -8.19 22.83
C ILE A 7 -18.37 -7.86 23.06
N GLN A 8 -18.79 -7.83 24.33
CA GLN A 8 -20.13 -7.39 24.70
C GLN A 8 -20.22 -5.86 24.63
N THR A 9 -21.24 -5.35 23.95
CA THR A 9 -21.55 -3.92 23.82
C THR A 9 -23.05 -3.71 24.03
N SER A 10 -23.41 -2.63 24.72
CA SER A 10 -24.80 -2.21 24.90
C SER A 10 -25.38 -1.45 23.71
N SER A 11 -24.54 -0.95 22.81
CA SER A 11 -24.95 -0.27 21.58
C SER A 11 -25.08 -1.26 20.41
N VAL A 12 -26.25 -1.24 19.76
CA VAL A 12 -26.57 -2.04 18.58
C VAL A 12 -25.66 -1.68 17.40
N GLU A 13 -25.45 -0.38 17.14
CA GLU A 13 -24.58 0.09 16.05
C GLU A 13 -23.14 -0.40 16.22
N LEU A 14 -22.63 -0.39 17.46
CA LEU A 14 -21.28 -0.87 17.75
C LEU A 14 -21.20 -2.39 17.58
N ALA A 15 -22.25 -3.14 17.94
CA ALA A 15 -22.30 -4.58 17.76
C ALA A 15 -22.23 -4.96 16.27
N GLU A 16 -22.95 -4.25 15.42
CA GLU A 16 -22.95 -4.45 13.96
C GLU A 16 -21.57 -4.18 13.34
N LYS A 17 -20.90 -3.10 13.76
CA LYS A 17 -19.54 -2.77 13.33
C LYS A 17 -18.55 -3.85 13.75
N LEU A 18 -18.58 -4.28 15.01
CA LEU A 18 -17.72 -5.34 15.53
C LEU A 18 -17.91 -6.65 14.77
N GLN A 19 -19.16 -7.00 14.46
CA GLN A 19 -19.47 -8.21 13.67
C GLN A 19 -18.92 -8.10 12.25
N THR A 20 -19.06 -6.94 11.61
CA THR A 20 -18.54 -6.68 10.26
C THR A 20 -17.02 -6.81 10.21
N GLU A 21 -16.32 -6.19 11.17
CA GLU A 21 -14.87 -6.27 11.26
C GLU A 21 -14.38 -7.69 11.58
N ALA A 22 -15.02 -8.38 12.52
CA ALA A 22 -14.70 -9.78 12.84
C ALA A 22 -14.85 -10.69 11.60
N GLU A 23 -15.91 -10.49 10.82
CA GLU A 23 -16.15 -11.21 9.58
C GLU A 23 -15.12 -10.88 8.50
N TYR A 24 -14.69 -9.61 8.40
CA TYR A 24 -13.62 -9.20 7.50
C TYR A 24 -12.31 -9.93 7.82
N PHE A 25 -11.91 -9.96 9.10
CA PHE A 25 -10.71 -10.68 9.52
C PHE A 25 -10.82 -12.17 9.26
N ARG A 26 -11.98 -12.77 9.55
CA ARG A 26 -12.23 -14.20 9.28
C ARG A 26 -12.09 -14.53 7.79
N ARG A 27 -12.74 -13.75 6.91
CA ARG A 27 -12.66 -13.94 5.45
C ARG A 27 -11.25 -13.74 4.90
N ASN A 28 -10.49 -12.81 5.48
CA ASN A 28 -9.13 -12.47 5.02
C ASN A 28 -8.02 -13.22 5.76
N ALA A 29 -8.32 -14.18 6.62
CA ALA A 29 -7.34 -14.93 7.41
C ALA A 29 -6.20 -15.51 6.56
N ARG A 30 -6.50 -16.00 5.35
CA ARG A 30 -5.50 -16.53 4.40
C ARG A 30 -4.45 -15.49 3.97
N ARG A 31 -4.81 -14.20 3.95
CA ARG A 31 -3.91 -13.09 3.59
C ARG A 31 -3.08 -12.60 4.79
N MET A 32 -3.55 -12.82 6.01
CA MET A 32 -2.92 -12.34 7.25
C MET A 32 -1.95 -13.34 7.87
N ARG A 33 -1.11 -13.97 7.05
CA ARG A 33 -0.07 -14.92 7.51
C ARG A 33 1.16 -14.20 8.07
N TYR A 34 0.92 -13.23 8.96
CA TYR A 34 1.96 -12.37 9.51
C TYR A 34 3.12 -13.13 10.16
N PRO A 35 2.90 -14.21 10.94
CA PRO A 35 4.01 -14.98 11.51
C PRO A 35 4.96 -15.51 10.43
N LYS A 36 4.42 -16.07 9.33
CA LYS A 36 5.21 -16.57 8.21
C LYS A 36 6.03 -15.46 7.54
N PHE A 37 5.40 -14.29 7.31
CA PHE A 37 6.09 -13.15 6.68
C PHE A 37 7.21 -12.60 7.57
N ARG A 38 6.98 -12.55 8.89
CA ARG A 38 8.00 -12.15 9.87
C ARG A 38 9.17 -13.13 9.88
N CYS A 39 8.93 -14.44 9.83
CA CYS A 39 10.00 -15.45 9.72
C CYS A 39 10.80 -15.35 8.41
N GLN A 40 10.20 -14.81 7.35
CA GLN A 40 10.89 -14.53 6.08
C GLN A 40 11.60 -13.17 6.05
N HIS A 41 11.65 -12.46 7.19
CA HIS A 41 12.15 -11.08 7.29
C HIS A 41 11.47 -10.10 6.32
N LEU A 42 10.23 -10.40 5.90
CA LEU A 42 9.45 -9.48 5.08
C LEU A 42 8.91 -8.35 5.95
N PHE A 43 8.90 -7.14 5.39
CA PHE A 43 8.32 -5.99 6.05
C PHE A 43 6.80 -6.16 6.19
N VAL A 44 6.32 -6.13 7.43
CA VAL A 44 4.89 -6.20 7.78
C VAL A 44 4.51 -4.88 8.45
N GLY A 45 4.13 -3.91 7.62
CA GLY A 45 3.66 -2.59 8.04
C GLY A 45 3.17 -1.79 6.84
N THR A 46 2.32 -0.81 7.07
CA THR A 46 1.81 0.06 5.99
C THR A 46 2.65 1.33 5.82
N GLY A 47 3.35 1.79 6.87
CA GLY A 47 4.03 3.09 6.88
C GLY A 47 5.02 3.32 5.74
N VAL A 48 5.86 2.34 5.39
CA VAL A 48 6.80 2.47 4.25
C VAL A 48 6.05 2.57 2.92
N ILE A 49 4.95 1.83 2.78
CA ILE A 49 4.11 1.85 1.58
C ILE A 49 3.36 3.18 1.47
N GLU A 50 2.76 3.64 2.56
CA GLU A 50 2.06 4.94 2.63
C GLU A 50 3.01 6.11 2.37
N ALA A 51 4.20 6.07 2.95
CA ALA A 51 5.26 7.04 2.68
C ALA A 51 5.64 7.04 1.20
N GLY A 52 5.86 5.87 0.58
CA GLY A 52 6.14 5.76 -0.85
C GLY A 52 5.00 6.30 -1.72
N CYS A 53 3.76 5.97 -1.41
CA CYS A 53 2.58 6.51 -2.09
C CYS A 53 2.49 8.04 -1.96
N LYS A 54 2.89 8.61 -0.83
CA LYS A 54 2.91 10.07 -0.63
C LYS A 54 4.06 10.74 -1.38
N THR A 55 5.28 10.21 -1.27
CA THR A 55 6.50 10.87 -1.77
C THR A 55 6.80 10.58 -3.23
N VAL A 56 6.59 9.36 -3.70
CA VAL A 56 6.87 8.97 -5.09
C VAL A 56 5.70 9.32 -6.00
N ILE A 57 4.48 8.93 -5.61
CA ILE A 57 3.28 9.08 -6.44
C ILE A 57 2.58 10.42 -6.16
N GLY A 58 2.13 10.62 -4.92
CA GLY A 58 1.25 11.74 -4.54
C GLY A 58 1.85 13.11 -4.81
N SER A 59 3.13 13.29 -4.49
CA SER A 59 3.86 14.54 -4.74
C SER A 59 3.85 15.00 -6.19
N ARG A 60 3.68 14.09 -7.15
CA ARG A 60 3.70 14.41 -8.59
C ARG A 60 2.41 14.13 -9.33
N CYS A 61 1.57 13.22 -8.86
CA CYS A 61 0.37 12.82 -9.59
C CYS A 61 -0.93 13.37 -8.98
N LYS A 62 -0.89 14.00 -7.79
CA LYS A 62 -2.07 14.49 -7.07
C LYS A 62 -2.08 16.01 -6.82
N GLN A 63 -1.34 16.81 -7.59
CA GLN A 63 -1.38 18.27 -7.48
C GLN A 63 -2.51 18.86 -8.34
N SER A 64 -2.88 20.10 -8.07
CA SER A 64 -3.95 20.81 -8.79
C SER A 64 -3.65 20.93 -10.29
N GLY A 65 -4.69 20.77 -11.12
CA GLY A 65 -4.59 20.91 -12.58
C GLY A 65 -3.88 19.75 -13.30
N MET A 66 -3.62 18.64 -12.60
CA MET A 66 -2.92 17.50 -13.18
C MET A 66 -3.87 16.52 -13.86
N PHE A 67 -3.72 16.40 -15.18
CA PHE A 67 -4.35 15.36 -15.98
C PHE A 67 -3.27 14.47 -16.56
N TRP A 68 -3.46 13.17 -16.41
CA TRP A 68 -2.47 12.19 -16.82
C TRP A 68 -3.11 11.13 -17.69
N THR A 69 -2.42 10.73 -18.75
CA THR A 69 -2.67 9.45 -19.41
C THR A 69 -1.97 8.33 -18.63
N VAL A 70 -2.49 7.11 -18.71
CA VAL A 70 -1.87 5.93 -18.07
C VAL A 70 -0.41 5.78 -18.50
N ARG A 71 -0.13 5.93 -19.81
CA ARG A 71 1.23 5.90 -20.36
C ARG A 71 2.11 7.01 -19.76
N GLY A 72 1.59 8.23 -19.62
CA GLY A 72 2.32 9.38 -19.08
C GLY A 72 2.68 9.19 -17.60
N VAL A 73 1.71 8.78 -16.77
CA VAL A 73 1.97 8.47 -15.35
C VAL A 73 2.98 7.35 -15.20
N ASN A 74 2.85 6.26 -15.96
CA ASN A 74 3.79 5.15 -15.87
C ASN A 74 5.22 5.57 -16.22
N ALA A 75 5.40 6.41 -17.24
CA ALA A 75 6.73 6.93 -17.60
C ALA A 75 7.33 7.79 -16.48
N ILE A 76 6.55 8.72 -15.91
CA ILE A 76 7.01 9.59 -14.83
C ILE A 76 7.28 8.82 -13.54
N LEU A 77 6.44 7.86 -13.18
CA LEU A 77 6.67 7.02 -12.00
C LEU A 77 7.93 6.17 -12.16
N ALA A 78 8.17 5.59 -13.34
CA ALA A 78 9.39 4.83 -13.60
C ALA A 78 10.66 5.69 -13.46
N LEU A 79 10.62 6.93 -13.98
CA LEU A 79 11.71 7.90 -13.82
C LEU A 79 11.96 8.22 -12.34
N ARG A 80 10.89 8.55 -11.59
CA ARG A 80 10.98 8.89 -10.17
C ARG A 80 11.49 7.72 -9.34
N CYS A 81 10.99 6.51 -9.57
CA CYS A 81 11.49 5.30 -8.90
C CYS A 81 13.00 5.11 -9.17
N SER A 82 13.46 5.38 -10.38
CA SER A 82 14.89 5.26 -10.72
C SER A 82 15.73 6.32 -9.99
N GLN A 83 15.23 7.56 -9.90
CA GLN A 83 15.88 8.65 -9.15
C GLN A 83 15.98 8.32 -7.65
N PHE A 84 14.89 7.90 -7.00
CA PHE A 84 14.89 7.56 -5.57
C PHE A 84 15.78 6.35 -5.25
N ASN A 85 15.96 5.45 -6.22
CA ASN A 85 16.83 4.29 -6.07
C ASN A 85 18.29 4.56 -6.46
N GLY A 86 18.66 5.81 -6.81
CA GLY A 86 20.02 6.14 -7.26
C GLY A 86 20.42 5.52 -8.59
N ARG A 87 19.45 5.06 -9.41
CA ARG A 87 19.67 4.40 -10.70
C ARG A 87 19.23 5.27 -11.87
N PHE A 88 19.39 6.59 -11.73
CA PHE A 88 18.96 7.54 -12.75
C PHE A 88 19.71 7.35 -14.08
N GLU A 89 21.04 7.23 -14.02
CA GLU A 89 21.87 7.03 -15.21
C GLU A 89 21.51 5.73 -15.95
N HIS A 90 21.39 4.63 -15.22
CA HIS A 90 21.01 3.32 -15.79
C HIS A 90 19.62 3.33 -16.44
N TYR A 91 18.68 4.11 -15.88
CA TYR A 91 17.35 4.28 -16.47
C TYR A 91 17.39 4.98 -17.83
N TRP A 92 18.34 5.90 -18.02
CA TRP A 92 18.48 6.63 -19.29
C TRP A 92 19.24 5.81 -20.34
N GLU A 93 20.32 5.12 -19.94
CA GLU A 93 21.08 4.22 -20.80
C GLU A 93 20.17 3.15 -21.46
N THR A 94 19.30 2.53 -20.68
CA THR A 94 18.36 1.50 -21.16
C THR A 94 17.28 2.03 -22.11
N ARG A 95 17.04 3.35 -22.12
CA ARG A 95 16.08 4.01 -23.01
C ARG A 95 16.70 4.66 -24.24
N GLN A 96 17.99 5.00 -24.21
CA GLN A 96 18.69 5.51 -25.39
C GLN A 96 18.94 4.42 -26.46
N VAL A 97 18.91 3.15 -26.05
CA VAL A 97 19.20 1.99 -26.91
C VAL A 97 17.92 1.37 -27.51
N ALA A 98 16.74 1.94 -27.24
CA ALA A 98 15.43 1.47 -27.70
C ALA A 98 14.79 2.45 -28.69
#